data_AF-A0AA97EGI1-F1
#
_entry.id   AF-A0AA97EGI1-F1
#
_cell.length_a   1.000
_cell.length_b   1.000
_cell.length_c   1.000
_cell.angle_alpha   90.00
_cell.angle_beta   90.00
_cell.angle_gamma   90.00
#
_symmetry.space_group_name_H-M   'P 1'
#
loop_
_entity.id
_entity.type
_entity.pdbx_description
1 polymer ?
#
loop_
_entity_poly.entity_id
_entity_poly.type
_entity_poly.pdbx_seq_one_letter_code
_entity_poly.pdbx_strand_id
1 'polypeptide(L)'
;MLNTSKRILIVLFFLAVFGGASSSNISASAQSPSTYLPPQQQKFILTWELVTQFATALGVGISAASILASYRLYQMSKRDEYVNNLRTSILLNQERCSRLEALVNYELANEVVNCVIHSRDLELPLLDILNDFFKSDTATEEELKAYIVERFPFISTPIHSDTVSLFDDLTVMISSDLARYQVDAPGFYRVMSSLRDLYSIIETNLKNIIRNEKHWIAYLTYLFKNAKDEIQDVGRLKQRLANLFITEINNSYLLRSRKDTSDLSHIARMVSHAYLSLNETNLFKFSKTERRQDLKPISNDISDNLREAEKSLKHLLEPDNLHKYWELMARFEERNESDNS
;
A
#
# COMPACT_ATOMS: atom_id res chain seq x y z
N MET A 1 18.93 11.58 30.09
CA MET A 1 18.49 12.74 29.27
C MET A 1 18.85 14.07 29.95
N LEU A 2 20.13 14.33 30.20
CA LEU A 2 20.64 15.63 30.65
C LEU A 2 21.64 16.11 29.59
N ASN A 3 21.27 16.96 28.63
CA ASN A 3 22.26 17.82 27.94
C ASN A 3 21.75 18.88 26.94
N THR A 4 20.46 19.22 26.90
CA THR A 4 19.99 20.33 26.03
C THR A 4 20.00 21.68 26.74
N SER A 5 19.58 21.74 28.02
CA SER A 5 19.59 23.01 28.77
C SER A 5 21.00 23.53 29.10
N LYS A 6 21.98 22.64 29.33
CA LYS A 6 23.38 23.05 29.56
C LYS A 6 24.05 23.63 28.31
N ARG A 7 23.71 23.13 27.12
CA ARG A 7 24.27 23.62 25.85
C ARG A 7 23.70 25.01 25.47
N ILE A 8 22.43 25.26 25.78
CA ILE A 8 21.80 26.57 25.56
C ILE A 8 22.41 27.65 26.47
N LEU A 9 22.72 27.30 27.73
CA LEU A 9 23.39 28.21 28.65
C LEU A 9 24.80 28.59 28.17
N ILE A 10 25.54 27.63 27.61
CA ILE A 10 26.91 27.86 27.07
C ILE A 10 26.87 28.75 25.82
N VAL A 11 25.90 28.56 24.92
CA VAL A 11 25.77 29.40 23.71
C VAL A 11 25.35 30.83 24.06
N LEU A 12 24.44 31.00 25.03
CA LEU A 12 24.07 32.32 25.55
C LEU A 12 25.24 33.02 26.26
N PHE A 13 26.07 32.25 26.98
CA PHE A 13 27.27 32.79 27.63
C PHE A 13 28.34 33.22 26.61
N PHE A 14 28.54 32.44 25.53
CA PHE A 14 29.49 32.79 24.47
C PHE A 14 29.06 34.03 23.66
N LEU A 15 27.77 34.19 23.37
CA LEU A 15 27.26 35.38 22.69
C LEU A 15 27.36 36.65 23.55
N ALA A 16 27.19 36.53 24.87
CA ALA A 16 27.35 37.65 25.81
C ALA A 16 28.83 38.05 26.02
N VAL A 17 29.77 37.10 25.97
CA VAL A 17 31.20 37.36 26.19
C VAL A 17 31.91 37.83 24.92
N PHE A 18 31.55 37.33 23.75
CA PHE A 18 32.22 37.68 22.48
C PHE A 18 31.51 38.77 21.66
N GLY A 19 30.23 39.06 21.92
CA GLY A 19 29.52 40.16 21.26
C GLY A 19 29.96 41.57 21.70
N GLY A 20 30.74 41.70 22.78
CA GLY A 20 31.23 42.98 23.30
C GLY A 20 32.65 43.37 22.89
N ALA A 21 33.36 42.56 22.11
CA ALA A 21 34.79 42.75 21.82
C ALA A 21 35.06 43.32 20.40
N SER A 22 34.26 44.29 19.96
CA SER A 22 34.43 44.92 18.63
C SER A 22 34.32 46.44 18.67
N SER A 23 34.99 47.11 19.61
CA SER A 23 35.37 48.52 19.46
C SER A 23 36.38 48.94 20.53
N SER A 24 37.67 48.82 20.22
CA SER A 24 38.70 49.57 20.94
C SER A 24 39.79 49.99 19.96
N ASN A 25 39.67 51.22 19.46
CA ASN A 25 40.76 51.91 18.79
C ASN A 25 41.80 52.31 19.84
N ILE A 26 43.05 52.01 19.49
CA ILE A 26 44.29 52.29 20.20
C ILE A 26 44.57 53.80 20.17
N SER A 27 44.96 54.39 21.29
CA SER A 27 45.87 55.55 21.35
C SER A 27 46.49 55.66 22.74
N ALA A 28 47.81 55.53 22.80
CA ALA A 28 48.64 55.64 23.99
C ALA A 28 49.08 57.09 24.23
N SER A 29 49.26 57.49 25.50
CA SER A 29 50.50 58.13 25.99
C SER A 29 50.43 58.59 27.47
N ALA A 30 51.58 58.43 28.12
CA ALA A 30 52.17 59.18 29.25
C ALA A 30 51.72 58.95 30.72
N GLN A 31 52.66 58.35 31.46
CA GLN A 31 52.93 58.41 32.92
C GLN A 31 53.09 59.87 33.40
N SER A 32 52.96 60.33 34.65
CA SER A 32 52.71 59.89 36.06
C SER A 32 52.69 61.22 36.91
N PRO A 33 52.64 61.32 38.27
CA PRO A 33 52.33 60.38 39.35
C PRO A 33 51.28 60.89 40.40
N SER A 34 50.76 59.93 41.17
CA SER A 34 50.26 59.97 42.56
C SER A 34 49.62 61.25 43.15
N THR A 35 48.31 61.20 43.39
CA THR A 35 47.66 61.92 44.49
C THR A 35 46.59 61.04 45.12
N TYR A 36 46.72 60.78 46.42
CA TYR A 36 45.73 60.07 47.24
C TYR A 36 44.40 60.83 47.24
N LEU A 37 43.31 60.19 46.82
CA LEU A 37 41.93 60.64 46.98
C LEU A 37 41.14 59.55 47.71
N PRO A 38 40.18 59.92 48.59
CA PRO A 38 39.49 59.00 49.49
C PRO A 38 38.60 58.02 48.69
N PRO A 39 38.14 56.90 49.29
CA PRO A 39 37.40 55.87 48.56
C PRO A 39 36.13 56.48 47.97
N GLN A 40 36.16 56.78 46.67
CA GLN A 40 34.93 57.04 45.94
C GLN A 40 34.16 55.73 45.97
N GLN A 41 33.02 55.74 46.67
CA GLN A 41 31.95 54.81 46.38
C GLN A 41 31.75 54.83 44.87
N GLN A 42 32.13 53.74 44.19
CA GLN A 42 31.68 53.45 42.83
C GLN A 42 30.17 53.31 42.91
N LYS A 43 29.47 54.43 42.83
CA LYS A 43 28.05 54.48 42.53
C LYS A 43 27.97 53.82 41.16
N PHE A 44 27.39 52.63 41.09
CA PHE A 44 27.01 52.03 39.82
C PHE A 44 26.03 53.01 39.15
N ILE A 45 26.56 53.91 38.32
CA ILE A 45 25.75 54.74 37.44
C ILE A 45 25.32 53.80 36.33
N LEU A 46 24.11 53.28 36.47
CA LEU A 46 23.44 52.52 35.42
C LEU A 46 23.25 53.47 34.24
N THR A 47 24.18 53.46 33.28
CA THR A 47 24.07 54.31 32.09
C THR A 47 22.90 53.82 31.25
N TRP A 48 22.18 54.74 30.62
CA TRP A 48 21.06 54.40 29.73
C TRP A 48 21.47 53.40 28.64
N GLU A 49 22.72 53.48 28.17
CA GLU A 49 23.32 52.53 27.24
C GLU A 49 23.45 51.10 27.80
N LEU A 50 23.80 50.93 29.08
CA LEU A 50 23.78 49.61 29.72
C LEU A 50 22.34 49.07 29.80
N VAL A 51 21.37 49.92 30.16
CA VAL A 51 19.95 49.52 30.21
C VAL A 51 19.42 49.11 28.83
N THR A 52 19.74 49.87 27.78
CA THR A 52 19.32 49.55 26.41
C THR A 52 20.03 48.31 25.87
N GLN A 53 21.30 48.07 26.20
CA GLN A 53 22.00 46.83 25.86
C GLN A 53 21.40 45.61 26.57
N PHE A 54 21.09 45.70 27.86
CA PHE A 54 20.38 44.63 28.59
C PHE A 54 18.97 44.40 28.02
N ALA A 55 18.21 45.45 27.72
CA ALA A 55 16.88 45.34 27.12
C ALA A 55 16.94 44.71 25.72
N THR A 56 17.93 45.07 24.91
CA THR A 56 18.14 44.50 23.57
C THR A 56 18.55 43.03 23.66
N ALA A 57 19.46 42.67 24.57
CA ALA A 57 19.88 41.29 24.80
C ALA A 57 18.70 40.41 25.29
N LEU A 58 17.85 40.94 26.17
CA LEU A 58 16.61 40.28 26.58
C LEU A 58 15.63 40.12 25.42
N GLY A 59 15.46 41.16 24.59
CA GLY A 59 14.61 41.10 23.39
C GLY A 59 15.08 40.06 22.38
N VAL A 60 16.40 39.97 22.13
CA VAL A 60 17.01 38.93 21.28
C VAL A 60 16.82 37.54 21.89
N GLY A 61 16.99 37.41 23.21
CA GLY A 61 16.77 36.16 23.94
C GLY A 61 15.32 35.65 23.83
N ILE A 62 14.34 36.54 24.04
CA ILE A 62 12.90 36.23 23.89
C ILE A 62 12.59 35.87 22.44
N SER A 63 13.16 36.58 21.47
CA SER A 63 12.96 36.31 20.04
C SER A 63 13.51 34.93 19.64
N ALA A 64 14.73 34.60 20.08
CA ALA A 64 15.35 33.30 19.85
C ALA A 64 14.55 32.15 20.52
N ALA A 65 14.07 32.35 21.75
CA ALA A 65 13.21 31.40 22.43
C ALA A 65 11.87 31.21 21.70
N SER A 66 11.29 32.29 21.18
CA SER A 66 10.05 32.27 20.41
C SER A 66 10.22 31.52 19.09
N ILE A 67 11.31 31.77 18.35
CA ILE A 67 11.65 31.04 17.12
C ILE A 67 11.83 29.55 17.41
N LEU A 68 12.55 29.20 18.48
CA LEU A 68 12.74 27.82 18.90
C LEU A 68 11.41 27.14 19.25
N ALA A 69 10.53 27.83 19.97
CA ALA A 69 9.20 27.34 20.31
C ALA A 69 8.35 27.12 19.05
N SER A 70 8.30 28.09 18.13
CA SER A 70 7.60 27.99 16.85
C SER A 70 8.12 26.84 16.00
N TYR A 71 9.43 26.65 15.94
CA TYR A 71 10.04 25.52 15.23
C TYR A 71 9.66 24.16 15.83
N ARG A 72 9.63 24.05 17.16
CA ARG A 72 9.16 22.84 17.84
C ARG A 72 7.68 22.57 17.60
N LEU A 73 6.83 23.59 17.65
CA LEU A 73 5.41 23.48 17.33
C LEU A 73 5.20 23.03 15.88
N TYR A 74 5.96 23.59 14.94
CA TYR A 74 5.94 23.18 13.54
C TYR A 74 6.32 21.70 13.37
N GLN A 75 7.38 21.24 14.04
CA GLN A 75 7.78 19.83 14.02
C GLN A 75 6.72 18.90 14.62
N MET A 76 6.08 19.30 15.72
CA MET A 76 4.99 18.53 16.34
C MET A 76 3.79 18.44 15.40
N SER A 77 3.37 19.57 14.81
CA SER A 77 2.28 19.62 13.84
C SER A 77 2.54 18.70 12.64
N LYS A 78 3.76 18.71 12.10
CA LYS A 78 4.14 17.83 10.97
C LYS A 78 4.13 16.35 11.34
N ARG A 79 4.57 16.01 12.56
CA ARG A 79 4.50 14.64 13.07
C ARG A 79 3.05 14.18 13.19
N ASP A 80 2.19 15.00 13.78
CA ASP A 80 0.81 14.65 14.06
C ASP A 80 0.01 14.54 12.75
N GLU A 81 0.25 15.43 11.79
CA GLU A 81 -0.28 15.34 10.42
C GLU A 81 0.13 14.01 9.76
N TYR A 82 1.42 13.65 9.81
CA TYR A 82 1.92 12.38 9.27
C TYR A 82 1.23 11.16 9.91
N VAL A 83 1.17 11.12 11.24
CA VAL A 83 0.58 10.00 11.97
C VAL A 83 -0.91 9.87 11.66
N ASN A 84 -1.65 10.98 11.65
CA ASN A 84 -3.07 10.98 11.34
C ASN A 84 -3.33 10.50 9.91
N ASN A 85 -2.54 10.96 8.95
CA ASN A 85 -2.65 10.52 7.55
C ASN A 85 -2.37 9.01 7.42
N LEU A 86 -1.31 8.52 8.07
CA LEU A 86 -0.95 7.10 8.06
C LEU A 86 -2.06 6.23 8.68
N ARG A 87 -2.56 6.60 9.86
CA ARG A 87 -3.66 5.85 10.52
C ARG A 87 -4.93 5.86 9.67
N THR A 88 -5.28 7.00 9.08
CA THR A 88 -6.44 7.11 8.18
C THR A 88 -6.28 6.21 6.97
N SER A 89 -5.09 6.21 6.35
CA SER A 89 -4.77 5.33 5.22
C SER A 89 -4.85 3.85 5.60
N ILE A 90 -4.34 3.47 6.77
CA ILE A 90 -4.44 2.08 7.26
C ILE A 90 -5.90 1.65 7.36
N LEU A 91 -6.74 2.44 8.02
CA LEU A 91 -8.16 2.11 8.22
C LEU A 91 -8.93 2.03 6.90
N LEU A 92 -8.72 2.99 5.99
CA LEU A 92 -9.35 2.99 4.68
C LEU A 92 -8.93 1.77 3.84
N ASN A 93 -7.64 1.43 3.85
CA ASN A 93 -7.17 0.27 3.11
C ASN A 93 -7.66 -1.04 3.72
N GLN A 94 -7.77 -1.16 5.05
CA GLN A 94 -8.39 -2.32 5.69
C GLN A 94 -9.85 -2.49 5.27
N GLU A 95 -10.64 -1.41 5.26
CA GLU A 95 -12.03 -1.44 4.83
C GLU A 95 -12.13 -1.90 3.36
N ARG A 96 -11.35 -1.29 2.47
CA ARG A 96 -11.38 -1.61 1.03
C ARG A 96 -10.91 -3.04 0.75
N CYS A 97 -9.87 -3.51 1.42
CA CYS A 97 -9.43 -4.91 1.29
C CYS A 97 -10.49 -5.88 1.80
N SER A 98 -11.17 -5.58 2.92
CA SER A 98 -12.28 -6.41 3.40
C SER A 98 -13.45 -6.46 2.39
N ARG A 99 -13.74 -5.34 1.73
CA ARG A 99 -14.72 -5.30 0.63
C ARG A 99 -14.26 -6.13 -0.57
N LEU A 100 -13.00 -6.01 -0.99
CA LEU A 100 -12.44 -6.83 -2.08
C LEU A 100 -12.47 -8.33 -1.74
N GLU A 101 -12.11 -8.71 -0.51
CA GLU A 101 -12.20 -10.10 -0.03
C GLU A 101 -13.62 -10.66 -0.18
N ALA A 102 -14.63 -9.87 0.18
CA ALA A 102 -16.04 -10.27 0.04
C ALA A 102 -16.49 -10.39 -1.43
N LEU A 103 -15.85 -9.68 -2.36
CA LEU A 103 -16.12 -9.76 -3.80
C LEU A 103 -15.46 -10.96 -4.48
N VAL A 104 -14.48 -11.63 -3.86
CA VAL A 104 -13.85 -12.85 -4.41
C VAL A 104 -14.79 -14.06 -4.18
N ASN A 105 -15.93 -14.04 -4.86
CA ASN A 105 -17.04 -14.96 -4.65
C ASN A 105 -17.60 -15.53 -5.97
N TYR A 106 -18.66 -16.33 -5.86
CA TYR A 106 -19.31 -16.96 -7.01
C TYR A 106 -19.94 -15.90 -7.93
N GLU A 107 -20.47 -14.83 -7.35
CA GLU A 107 -21.17 -13.75 -8.03
C GLU A 107 -20.24 -13.01 -8.99
N LEU A 108 -19.00 -12.74 -8.57
CA LEU A 108 -17.97 -12.17 -9.45
C LEU A 108 -17.70 -13.07 -10.66
N ALA A 109 -17.51 -14.39 -10.44
CA ALA A 109 -17.32 -15.33 -11.55
C ALA A 109 -18.53 -15.37 -12.48
N ASN A 110 -19.74 -15.41 -11.91
CA ASN A 110 -20.98 -15.41 -12.68
C ASN A 110 -21.10 -14.16 -13.55
N GLU A 111 -20.82 -12.97 -13.02
CA GLU A 111 -20.87 -11.73 -13.81
C GLU A 111 -19.83 -11.72 -14.93
N VAL A 112 -18.56 -12.02 -14.63
CA VAL A 112 -17.47 -12.04 -15.62
C VAL A 112 -17.78 -13.03 -16.74
N VAL A 113 -18.25 -14.23 -16.40
CA VAL A 113 -18.65 -15.26 -17.37
C VAL A 113 -19.81 -14.79 -18.23
N ASN A 114 -20.86 -14.25 -17.62
CA ASN A 114 -22.06 -13.83 -18.35
C ASN A 114 -21.78 -12.63 -19.27
N CYS A 115 -20.92 -11.69 -18.87
CA CYS A 115 -20.47 -10.59 -19.72
C CYS A 115 -19.89 -11.08 -21.04
N VAL A 116 -19.15 -12.19 -21.03
CA VAL A 116 -18.54 -12.76 -22.23
C VAL A 116 -19.54 -13.61 -23.01
N ILE A 117 -20.16 -14.59 -22.37
CA ILE A 117 -21.00 -15.59 -23.04
C ILE A 117 -22.25 -14.96 -23.68
N HIS A 118 -22.83 -13.97 -23.01
CA HIS A 118 -23.98 -13.23 -23.52
C HIS A 118 -23.59 -11.98 -24.32
N SER A 119 -22.31 -11.84 -24.67
CA SER A 119 -21.86 -10.75 -25.53
C SER A 119 -22.42 -10.89 -26.95
N ARG A 120 -22.54 -9.75 -27.62
CA ARG A 120 -22.95 -9.72 -29.04
C ARG A 120 -21.89 -10.38 -29.94
N ASP A 121 -20.63 -10.30 -29.55
CA ASP A 121 -19.49 -10.85 -30.31
C ASP A 121 -19.58 -12.38 -30.43
N LEU A 122 -20.17 -13.05 -29.44
CA LEU A 122 -20.35 -14.50 -29.42
C LEU A 122 -21.72 -14.97 -29.93
N GLU A 123 -22.64 -14.07 -30.28
CA GLU A 123 -23.98 -14.47 -30.76
C GLU A 123 -23.90 -15.29 -32.05
N LEU A 124 -23.24 -14.73 -33.09
CA LEU A 124 -23.12 -15.38 -34.39
C LEU A 124 -22.27 -16.66 -34.33
N PRO A 125 -21.06 -16.67 -33.74
CA PRO A 125 -20.26 -17.89 -33.62
C PRO A 125 -20.99 -19.04 -32.92
N LEU A 126 -21.75 -18.75 -31.85
CA LEU A 126 -22.51 -19.77 -31.13
C LEU A 126 -23.75 -20.23 -31.91
N LEU A 127 -24.37 -19.34 -32.70
CA LEU A 127 -25.47 -19.69 -33.60
C LEU A 127 -24.99 -20.60 -34.73
N ASP A 128 -23.84 -20.31 -35.32
CA ASP A 128 -23.22 -21.14 -36.35
C ASP A 128 -22.90 -22.53 -35.79
N ILE A 129 -22.28 -22.60 -34.61
CA ILE A 129 -22.02 -23.87 -33.93
C ILE A 129 -23.32 -24.65 -33.67
N LEU A 130 -24.38 -23.97 -33.20
CA LEU A 130 -25.65 -24.61 -32.94
C LEU A 130 -26.24 -25.24 -34.22
N ASN A 131 -26.26 -24.49 -35.31
CA ASN A 131 -26.90 -24.93 -36.55
C ASN A 131 -26.08 -25.99 -37.29
N ASP A 132 -24.76 -25.81 -37.35
CA ASP A 132 -23.87 -26.69 -38.12
C ASP A 132 -23.58 -28.01 -37.39
N PHE A 133 -23.57 -28.00 -36.05
CA PHE A 133 -23.18 -29.16 -35.24
C PHE A 133 -24.31 -29.69 -34.36
N PHE A 134 -24.88 -28.87 -33.47
CA PHE A 134 -25.84 -29.37 -32.47
C PHE A 134 -27.18 -29.83 -33.09
N LYS A 135 -27.63 -29.17 -34.17
CA LYS A 135 -28.85 -29.56 -34.91
C LYS A 135 -28.59 -30.50 -36.10
N SER A 136 -27.33 -30.83 -36.37
CA SER A 136 -26.95 -31.70 -37.48
C SER A 136 -26.91 -33.15 -37.04
N ASP A 137 -27.62 -34.03 -37.74
CA ASP A 137 -27.60 -35.47 -37.44
C ASP A 137 -26.28 -36.16 -37.82
N THR A 138 -25.50 -35.54 -38.73
CA THR A 138 -24.29 -36.14 -39.30
C THR A 138 -22.99 -35.57 -38.76
N ALA A 139 -23.03 -34.45 -38.03
CA ALA A 139 -21.85 -33.80 -37.50
C ALA A 139 -21.09 -34.69 -36.50
N THR A 140 -19.77 -34.64 -36.55
CA THR A 140 -18.86 -35.41 -35.68
C THR A 140 -18.11 -34.52 -34.68
N GLU A 141 -17.56 -35.16 -33.63
CA GLU A 141 -16.78 -34.48 -32.59
C GLU A 141 -15.50 -33.84 -33.17
N GLU A 142 -14.85 -34.54 -34.09
CA GLU A 142 -13.62 -34.12 -34.77
C GLU A 142 -13.85 -32.90 -35.66
N GLU A 143 -14.96 -32.86 -36.39
CA GLU A 143 -15.34 -31.71 -37.22
C GLU A 143 -15.61 -30.47 -36.37
N LEU A 144 -16.28 -30.63 -35.22
CA LEU A 144 -16.51 -29.52 -34.29
C LEU A 144 -15.19 -28.97 -33.74
N LYS A 145 -14.26 -29.84 -33.32
CA LYS A 145 -12.94 -29.40 -32.84
C LYS A 145 -12.16 -28.65 -33.92
N ALA A 146 -12.14 -29.18 -35.16
CA ALA A 146 -11.49 -28.52 -36.28
C ALA A 146 -12.11 -27.16 -36.57
N TYR A 147 -13.44 -27.06 -36.56
CA TYR A 147 -14.15 -25.79 -36.74
C TYR A 147 -13.77 -24.76 -35.68
N ILE A 148 -13.72 -25.17 -34.39
CA ILE A 148 -13.41 -24.23 -33.32
C ILE A 148 -11.99 -23.67 -33.48
N VAL A 149 -11.01 -24.54 -33.76
CA VAL A 149 -9.61 -24.12 -33.95
C VAL A 149 -9.43 -23.23 -35.18
N GLU A 150 -10.15 -23.49 -36.27
CA GLU A 150 -10.00 -22.75 -37.52
C GLU A 150 -10.81 -21.45 -37.59
N ARG A 151 -11.98 -21.42 -36.96
CA ARG A 151 -12.99 -20.37 -37.22
C ARG A 151 -13.55 -19.69 -35.98
N PHE A 152 -13.34 -20.22 -34.78
CA PHE A 152 -13.89 -19.58 -33.58
C PHE A 152 -13.13 -18.28 -33.30
N PRO A 153 -13.84 -17.17 -32.99
CA PRO A 153 -13.18 -15.89 -32.82
C PRO A 153 -12.37 -15.86 -31.53
N PHE A 154 -11.29 -15.08 -31.56
CA PHE A 154 -10.59 -14.71 -30.33
C PHE A 154 -11.49 -13.85 -29.44
N ILE A 155 -11.64 -14.26 -28.18
CA ILE A 155 -12.52 -13.57 -27.22
C ILE A 155 -11.80 -12.34 -26.67
N SER A 156 -12.13 -11.20 -27.25
CA SER A 156 -11.61 -9.88 -26.87
C SER A 156 -12.66 -9.00 -26.19
N THR A 157 -13.86 -9.53 -25.95
CA THR A 157 -14.98 -8.77 -25.38
C THR A 157 -14.55 -8.02 -24.11
N PRO A 158 -14.83 -6.71 -24.03
CA PRO A 158 -14.64 -5.95 -22.80
C PRO A 158 -15.53 -6.50 -21.69
N ILE A 159 -14.93 -6.83 -20.54
CA ILE A 159 -15.65 -7.34 -19.39
C ILE A 159 -15.88 -6.16 -18.45
N HIS A 160 -17.10 -5.62 -18.50
CA HIS A 160 -17.54 -4.52 -17.67
C HIS A 160 -18.88 -4.89 -17.01
N SER A 161 -18.89 -4.88 -15.69
CA SER A 161 -20.07 -5.02 -14.84
C SER A 161 -19.91 -4.15 -13.60
N ASP A 162 -21.00 -3.86 -12.89
CA ASP A 162 -20.94 -3.04 -11.68
C ASP A 162 -19.99 -3.64 -10.63
N THR A 163 -19.97 -4.96 -10.49
CA THR A 163 -19.07 -5.67 -9.55
C THR A 163 -17.61 -5.59 -10.00
N VAL A 164 -17.32 -5.77 -11.30
CA VAL A 164 -15.96 -5.66 -11.83
C VAL A 164 -15.45 -4.22 -11.72
N SER A 165 -16.29 -3.23 -12.05
CA SER A 165 -15.95 -1.81 -11.90
C SER A 165 -15.69 -1.44 -10.45
N LEU A 166 -16.49 -1.95 -9.51
CA LEU A 166 -16.23 -1.75 -8.08
C LEU A 166 -14.89 -2.39 -7.66
N PHE A 167 -14.57 -3.57 -8.18
CA PHE A 167 -13.33 -4.28 -7.91
C PHE A 167 -12.10 -3.47 -8.40
N ASP A 168 -12.18 -2.96 -9.64
CA ASP A 168 -11.18 -2.08 -10.25
C ASP A 168 -11.00 -0.80 -9.43
N ASP A 169 -12.10 -0.11 -9.11
CA ASP A 169 -12.09 1.15 -8.36
C ASP A 169 -11.44 0.99 -6.99
N LEU A 170 -11.79 -0.06 -6.24
CA LEU A 170 -11.20 -0.33 -4.93
C LEU A 170 -9.69 -0.59 -5.04
N THR A 171 -9.27 -1.35 -6.04
CA THR A 171 -7.85 -1.67 -6.31
C THR A 171 -7.05 -0.41 -6.66
N VAL A 172 -7.62 0.49 -7.47
CA VAL A 172 -7.02 1.79 -7.83
C VAL A 172 -6.94 2.71 -6.61
N MET A 173 -8.01 2.79 -5.81
CA MET A 173 -8.02 3.61 -4.58
C MET A 173 -6.96 3.15 -3.57
N ILE A 174 -6.81 1.83 -3.37
CA ILE A 174 -5.75 1.27 -2.52
C ILE A 174 -4.38 1.69 -3.06
N SER A 175 -4.15 1.55 -4.36
CA SER A 175 -2.87 1.91 -4.98
C SER A 175 -2.52 3.40 -4.78
N SER A 176 -3.51 4.27 -4.95
CA SER A 176 -3.36 5.72 -4.76
C SER A 176 -2.99 6.08 -3.32
N ASP A 177 -3.65 5.46 -2.34
CA ASP A 177 -3.39 5.72 -0.93
C ASP A 177 -2.04 5.16 -0.48
N LEU A 178 -1.65 3.98 -1.00
CA LEU A 178 -0.37 3.35 -0.68
C LEU A 178 0.84 4.06 -1.28
N ALA A 179 0.70 4.71 -2.44
CA ALA A 179 1.82 5.39 -3.12
C ALA A 179 2.58 6.38 -2.20
N ARG A 180 1.86 7.02 -1.27
CA ARG A 180 2.44 7.97 -0.30
C ARG A 180 3.33 7.29 0.76
N TYR A 181 3.13 6.00 0.99
CA TYR A 181 3.78 5.26 2.07
C TYR A 181 4.88 4.31 1.58
N GLN A 182 5.10 4.23 0.26
CA GLN A 182 6.19 3.45 -0.31
C GLN A 182 7.55 3.84 0.28
N VAL A 183 7.76 5.13 0.52
CA VAL A 183 8.99 5.63 1.14
C VAL A 183 8.82 5.75 2.66
N ASP A 184 7.68 6.26 3.13
CA ASP A 184 7.54 6.64 4.54
C ASP A 184 7.21 5.51 5.51
N ALA A 185 6.59 4.43 5.02
CA ALA A 185 6.29 3.23 5.79
C ALA A 185 6.43 1.97 4.91
N PRO A 186 7.66 1.64 4.44
CA PRO A 186 7.85 0.68 3.36
C PRO A 186 7.43 -0.75 3.70
N GLY A 187 7.49 -1.19 4.97
CA GLY A 187 7.02 -2.52 5.37
C GLY A 187 5.49 -2.62 5.32
N PHE A 188 4.78 -1.60 5.80
CA PHE A 188 3.32 -1.52 5.62
C PHE A 188 2.93 -1.48 4.14
N TYR A 189 3.60 -0.63 3.37
CA TYR A 189 3.37 -0.52 1.94
C TYR A 189 3.51 -1.88 1.22
N ARG A 190 4.57 -2.64 1.52
CA ARG A 190 4.81 -3.94 0.90
C ARG A 190 3.69 -4.93 1.18
N VAL A 191 3.27 -5.04 2.44
CA VAL A 191 2.20 -5.95 2.84
C VAL A 191 0.88 -5.61 2.13
N MET A 192 0.50 -4.34 2.15
CA MET A 192 -0.75 -3.90 1.53
C MET A 192 -0.68 -3.96 0.00
N SER A 193 0.47 -3.64 -0.62
CA SER A 193 0.64 -3.78 -2.06
C SER A 193 0.57 -5.24 -2.46
N SER A 194 1.23 -6.16 -1.74
CA SER A 194 1.15 -7.60 -2.00
C SER A 194 -0.29 -8.12 -1.98
N LEU A 195 -1.11 -7.68 -1.02
CA LEU A 195 -2.54 -8.05 -0.97
C LEU A 195 -3.32 -7.44 -2.14
N ARG A 196 -3.05 -6.19 -2.49
CA ARG A 196 -3.65 -5.53 -3.68
C ARG A 196 -3.27 -6.24 -4.97
N ASP A 197 -1.99 -6.62 -5.12
CA ASP A 197 -1.46 -7.31 -6.29
C ASP A 197 -2.11 -8.69 -6.43
N LEU A 198 -2.36 -9.40 -5.31
CA LEU A 198 -3.15 -10.63 -5.32
C LEU A 198 -4.56 -10.41 -5.89
N TYR A 199 -5.26 -9.35 -5.51
CA TYR A 199 -6.59 -9.05 -6.08
C TYR A 199 -6.52 -8.79 -7.59
N SER A 200 -5.53 -8.04 -8.06
CA SER A 200 -5.31 -7.82 -9.50
C SER A 200 -5.00 -9.12 -10.26
N ILE A 201 -4.23 -10.03 -9.65
CA ILE A 201 -3.94 -11.36 -10.22
C ILE A 201 -5.22 -12.18 -10.31
N ILE A 202 -6.06 -12.17 -9.27
CA ILE A 202 -7.34 -12.89 -9.25
C ILE A 202 -8.23 -12.44 -10.40
N GLU A 203 -8.44 -11.14 -10.54
CA GLU A 203 -9.27 -10.58 -11.59
C GLU A 203 -8.73 -10.91 -13.00
N THR A 204 -7.41 -10.77 -13.19
CA THR A 204 -6.73 -11.09 -14.44
C THR A 204 -6.90 -12.56 -14.80
N ASN A 205 -6.74 -13.47 -13.83
CA ASN A 205 -6.88 -14.90 -14.05
C ASN A 205 -8.32 -15.32 -14.35
N LEU A 206 -9.32 -14.71 -13.68
CA LEU A 206 -10.72 -14.92 -14.01
C LEU A 206 -11.00 -14.57 -15.48
N LYS A 207 -10.53 -13.40 -15.92
CA LYS A 207 -10.65 -12.95 -17.32
C LYS A 207 -9.91 -13.90 -18.28
N ASN A 208 -8.72 -14.37 -17.91
CA ASN A 208 -7.92 -15.27 -18.75
C ASN A 208 -8.54 -16.67 -18.90
N ILE A 209 -9.13 -17.24 -17.85
CA ILE A 209 -9.78 -18.55 -17.92
C ILE A 209 -10.90 -18.54 -18.97
N ILE A 210 -11.73 -17.49 -18.96
CA ILE A 210 -12.87 -17.35 -19.88
C ILE A 210 -12.41 -17.04 -21.30
N ARG A 211 -11.27 -16.37 -21.47
CA ARG A 211 -10.70 -16.06 -22.80
C ARG A 211 -9.85 -17.21 -23.38
N ASN A 212 -9.61 -18.27 -22.61
CA ASN A 212 -8.75 -19.38 -23.03
C ASN A 212 -9.49 -20.32 -23.99
N GLU A 213 -9.03 -20.37 -25.23
CA GLU A 213 -9.54 -21.20 -26.31
C GLU A 213 -9.64 -22.69 -25.93
N LYS A 214 -8.68 -23.21 -25.15
CA LYS A 214 -8.67 -24.63 -24.74
C LYS A 214 -9.91 -24.99 -23.93
N HIS A 215 -10.39 -24.08 -23.07
CA HIS A 215 -11.62 -24.31 -22.30
C HIS A 215 -12.85 -24.30 -23.21
N TRP A 216 -12.90 -23.40 -24.20
CA TRP A 216 -13.99 -23.36 -25.17
C TRP A 216 -14.09 -24.65 -25.99
N ILE A 217 -12.96 -25.12 -26.53
CA ILE A 217 -12.90 -26.40 -27.24
C ILE A 217 -13.40 -27.53 -26.33
N ALA A 218 -12.87 -27.62 -25.10
CA ALA A 218 -13.24 -28.68 -24.17
C ALA A 218 -14.73 -28.66 -23.82
N TYR A 219 -15.30 -27.50 -23.50
CA TYR A 219 -16.70 -27.39 -23.08
C TYR A 219 -17.68 -27.56 -24.22
N LEU A 220 -17.43 -26.97 -25.39
CA LEU A 220 -18.29 -27.17 -26.56
C LEU A 220 -18.29 -28.64 -27.00
N THR A 221 -17.12 -29.28 -27.02
CA THR A 221 -17.00 -30.72 -27.29
C THR A 221 -17.75 -31.55 -26.25
N TYR A 222 -17.59 -31.22 -24.96
CA TYR A 222 -18.28 -31.92 -23.87
C TYR A 222 -19.80 -31.81 -24.00
N LEU A 223 -20.32 -30.60 -24.30
CA LEU A 223 -21.75 -30.39 -24.50
C LEU A 223 -22.28 -31.11 -25.73
N PHE A 224 -21.52 -31.12 -26.83
CA PHE A 224 -21.87 -31.86 -28.02
C PHE A 224 -21.95 -33.37 -27.77
N LYS A 225 -21.05 -33.93 -26.96
CA LYS A 225 -21.05 -35.36 -26.67
C LYS A 225 -22.14 -35.79 -25.69
N ASN A 226 -22.43 -34.96 -24.68
CA ASN A 226 -23.23 -35.38 -23.53
C ASN A 226 -24.60 -34.71 -23.42
N ALA A 227 -24.83 -33.62 -24.17
CA ALA A 227 -26.04 -32.81 -24.03
C ALA A 227 -26.57 -32.26 -25.36
N LYS A 228 -26.16 -32.82 -26.51
CA LYS A 228 -26.56 -32.34 -27.84
C LYS A 228 -28.08 -32.28 -28.00
N ASP A 229 -28.77 -33.37 -27.67
CA ASP A 229 -30.22 -33.49 -27.83
C ASP A 229 -31.01 -32.55 -26.91
N GLU A 230 -30.39 -32.07 -25.82
CA GLU A 230 -31.00 -31.13 -24.87
C GLU A 230 -30.83 -29.66 -25.28
N ILE A 231 -29.94 -29.37 -26.23
CA ILE A 231 -29.57 -28.01 -26.65
C ILE A 231 -30.28 -27.69 -27.96
N GLN A 232 -31.47 -27.11 -27.86
CA GLN A 232 -32.34 -26.82 -29.01
C GLN A 232 -32.16 -25.39 -29.55
N ASP A 233 -31.65 -24.48 -28.73
CA ASP A 233 -31.49 -23.06 -29.05
C ASP A 233 -30.19 -22.48 -28.45
N VAL A 234 -29.80 -21.31 -28.96
CA VAL A 234 -28.56 -20.62 -28.55
C VAL A 234 -28.60 -20.20 -27.09
N GLY A 235 -29.77 -19.82 -26.57
CA GLY A 235 -29.95 -19.46 -25.17
C GLY A 235 -29.62 -20.64 -24.25
N ARG A 236 -30.08 -21.85 -24.60
CA ARG A 236 -29.76 -23.06 -23.87
C ARG A 236 -28.29 -23.44 -23.95
N LEU A 237 -27.66 -23.29 -25.12
CA LEU A 237 -26.22 -23.49 -25.29
C LEU A 237 -25.41 -22.52 -24.40
N LYS A 238 -25.75 -21.23 -24.43
CA LYS A 238 -25.13 -20.19 -23.58
C LYS A 238 -25.28 -20.50 -22.10
N GLN A 239 -26.48 -20.88 -21.65
CA GLN A 239 -26.72 -21.25 -20.25
C GLN A 239 -25.85 -22.43 -19.81
N ARG A 240 -25.75 -23.47 -20.64
CA ARG A 240 -24.91 -24.65 -20.35
C ARG A 240 -23.43 -24.30 -20.31
N LEU A 241 -22.94 -23.50 -21.24
CA LEU A 241 -21.57 -23.00 -21.26
C LEU A 241 -21.26 -22.14 -20.02
N ALA A 242 -22.16 -21.23 -19.65
CA ALA A 242 -22.00 -20.39 -18.47
C ALA A 242 -21.85 -21.24 -17.21
N ASN A 243 -22.72 -22.24 -17.04
CA ASN A 243 -22.63 -23.15 -15.91
C ASN A 243 -21.30 -23.92 -15.86
N LEU A 244 -20.78 -24.38 -17.01
CA LEU A 244 -19.48 -25.07 -17.07
C LEU A 244 -18.33 -24.15 -16.68
N PHE A 245 -18.26 -22.95 -17.27
CA PHE A 245 -17.22 -21.97 -16.94
C PHE A 245 -17.27 -21.53 -15.47
N ILE A 246 -18.46 -21.23 -14.95
CA ILE A 246 -18.64 -20.82 -13.55
C ILE A 246 -18.21 -21.96 -12.62
N THR A 247 -18.57 -23.20 -12.94
CA THR A 247 -18.18 -24.37 -12.13
C THR A 247 -16.68 -24.56 -12.12
N GLU A 248 -16.01 -24.47 -13.27
CA GLU A 248 -14.56 -24.53 -13.37
C GLU A 248 -13.90 -23.44 -12.54
N ILE A 249 -14.30 -22.19 -12.77
CA ILE A 249 -13.73 -21.04 -12.07
C ILE A 249 -13.91 -21.19 -10.56
N ASN A 250 -15.11 -21.57 -10.11
CA ASN A 250 -15.38 -21.70 -8.69
C ASN A 250 -14.54 -22.83 -8.06
N ASN A 251 -14.51 -24.01 -8.68
CA ASN A 251 -13.91 -25.19 -8.09
C ASN A 251 -12.39 -25.22 -8.24
N SER A 252 -11.87 -24.82 -9.39
CA SER A 252 -10.44 -24.89 -9.72
C SER A 252 -9.68 -23.64 -9.28
N TYR A 253 -10.33 -22.47 -9.24
CA TYR A 253 -9.64 -21.20 -9.00
C TYR A 253 -10.11 -20.48 -7.71
N LEU A 254 -11.38 -20.08 -7.63
CA LEU A 254 -11.85 -19.21 -6.54
C LEU A 254 -11.73 -19.83 -5.15
N LEU A 255 -11.98 -21.13 -4.99
CA LEU A 255 -11.81 -21.81 -3.70
C LEU A 255 -10.38 -21.66 -3.15
N ARG A 256 -9.38 -21.67 -4.03
CA ARG A 256 -7.98 -21.43 -3.66
C ARG A 256 -7.71 -19.95 -3.44
N SER A 257 -8.13 -19.09 -4.36
CA SER A 257 -7.96 -17.64 -4.22
C SER A 257 -8.56 -17.09 -2.94
N ARG A 258 -9.68 -17.65 -2.45
CA ARG A 258 -10.27 -17.29 -1.14
C ARG A 258 -9.36 -17.65 0.05
N LYS A 259 -8.61 -18.76 -0.03
CA LYS A 259 -7.62 -19.11 1.01
C LYS A 259 -6.43 -18.17 0.97
N ASP A 260 -5.93 -17.86 -0.22
CA ASP A 260 -4.81 -16.93 -0.40
C ASP A 260 -5.16 -15.52 0.07
N THR A 261 -6.33 -15.01 -0.33
CA THR A 261 -6.81 -13.70 0.12
C THR A 261 -7.08 -13.67 1.61
N SER A 262 -7.63 -14.72 2.20
CA SER A 262 -7.82 -14.82 3.66
C SER A 262 -6.48 -14.77 4.40
N ASP A 263 -5.46 -15.54 3.96
CA ASP A 263 -4.15 -15.58 4.61
C ASP A 263 -3.44 -14.22 4.52
N LEU A 264 -3.39 -13.59 3.33
CA LEU A 264 -2.79 -12.27 3.17
C LEU A 264 -3.60 -11.16 3.86
N SER A 265 -4.92 -11.26 3.90
CA SER A 265 -5.77 -10.31 4.64
C SER A 265 -5.57 -10.43 6.14
N HIS A 266 -5.25 -11.62 6.64
CA HIS A 266 -4.86 -11.81 8.04
C HIS A 266 -3.50 -11.16 8.32
N ILE A 267 -2.50 -11.37 7.46
CA ILE A 267 -1.21 -10.66 7.54
C ILE A 267 -1.42 -9.14 7.56
N ALA A 268 -2.18 -8.61 6.61
CA ALA A 268 -2.47 -7.19 6.50
C ALA A 268 -3.16 -6.64 7.76
N ARG A 269 -4.11 -7.38 8.34
CA ARG A 269 -4.78 -7.01 9.60
C ARG A 269 -3.82 -6.98 10.79
N MET A 270 -2.96 -7.99 10.94
CA MET A 270 -1.96 -8.03 12.02
C MET A 270 -1.01 -6.83 11.94
N VAL A 271 -0.47 -6.58 10.75
CA VAL A 271 0.45 -5.47 10.52
C VAL A 271 -0.24 -4.13 10.77
N SER A 272 -1.44 -3.95 10.22
CA SER A 272 -2.25 -2.74 10.45
C SER A 272 -2.51 -2.51 11.94
N HIS A 273 -2.91 -3.54 12.69
CA HIS A 273 -3.11 -3.42 14.14
C HIS A 273 -1.84 -3.05 14.88
N ALA A 274 -0.69 -3.61 14.50
CA ALA A 274 0.58 -3.29 15.13
C ALA A 274 1.02 -1.83 14.85
N TYR A 275 0.72 -1.30 13.66
CA TYR A 275 0.92 0.13 13.37
C TYR A 275 -0.03 1.03 14.17
N LEU A 276 -1.31 0.64 14.26
CA LEU A 276 -2.35 1.41 14.96
C LEU A 276 -2.17 1.40 16.49
N SER A 277 -1.53 0.37 17.07
CA SER A 277 -1.29 0.26 18.51
C SER A 277 -0.19 1.19 19.03
N LEU A 278 0.69 1.69 18.14
CA LEU A 278 1.72 2.65 18.52
C LEU A 278 1.14 4.04 18.75
N ASN A 279 1.58 4.70 19.83
CA ASN A 279 1.34 6.14 20.00
C ASN A 279 2.09 6.96 18.93
N GLU A 280 1.74 8.24 18.79
CA GLU A 280 2.22 9.13 17.71
C GLU A 280 3.75 9.22 17.69
N THR A 281 4.36 9.26 18.88
CA THR A 281 5.81 9.38 19.01
C THR A 281 6.52 8.11 18.61
N ASN A 282 6.00 6.96 19.02
CA ASN A 282 6.58 5.64 18.72
C ASN A 282 6.39 5.29 17.25
N LEU A 283 5.22 5.58 16.67
CA LEU A 283 4.95 5.36 15.26
C LEU A 283 5.90 6.17 14.38
N PHE A 284 6.04 7.47 14.65
CA PHE A 284 6.96 8.32 13.89
C PHE A 284 8.42 7.89 14.02
N LYS A 285 8.85 7.42 15.21
CA LYS A 285 10.19 6.86 15.41
C LYS A 285 10.37 5.56 14.64
N PHE A 286 9.38 4.66 14.68
CA PHE A 286 9.40 3.41 13.96
C PHE A 286 9.52 3.64 12.45
N SER A 287 8.69 4.50 11.86
CA SER A 287 8.75 4.86 10.44
C SER A 287 10.10 5.46 10.02
N LYS A 288 10.81 6.14 10.93
CA LYS A 288 12.19 6.61 10.67
C LYS A 288 13.20 5.47 10.68
N THR A 289 13.04 4.51 11.57
CA THR A 289 13.88 3.30 11.61
C THR A 289 13.65 2.46 10.37
N GLU A 290 12.39 2.29 9.97
CA GLU A 290 11.99 1.51 8.80
C GLU A 290 12.59 2.07 7.51
N ARG A 291 12.50 3.39 7.31
CA ARG A 291 13.14 4.11 6.18
C ARG A 291 14.64 3.93 6.03
N ARG A 292 15.32 3.57 7.12
CA ARG A 292 16.77 3.35 7.14
C ARG A 292 17.14 1.89 6.90
N GLN A 293 16.15 1.01 6.85
CA GLN A 293 16.40 -0.35 6.45
C GLN A 293 16.70 -0.40 4.95
N ASP A 294 17.79 -1.08 4.61
CA ASP A 294 18.18 -1.31 3.23
C ASP A 294 17.29 -2.41 2.63
N LEU A 295 16.08 -2.01 2.24
CA LEU A 295 15.11 -2.89 1.62
C LEU A 295 15.38 -2.99 0.11
N LYS A 296 15.36 -4.22 -0.42
CA LYS A 296 15.45 -4.45 -1.88
C LYS A 296 14.33 -3.74 -2.63
N PRO A 297 14.44 -3.44 -3.93
CA PRO A 297 13.32 -2.95 -4.74
C PRO A 297 12.09 -3.87 -4.68
N ILE A 298 10.91 -3.33 -5.02
CA ILE A 298 9.67 -4.13 -5.12
C ILE A 298 9.84 -5.18 -6.21
N SER A 299 9.48 -6.43 -5.91
CA SER A 299 9.44 -7.55 -6.84
C SER A 299 8.03 -7.72 -7.42
N ASN A 300 7.90 -8.43 -8.54
CA ASN A 300 6.59 -8.91 -9.01
C ASN A 300 6.09 -10.11 -8.18
N ASP A 301 6.99 -10.74 -7.41
CA ASP A 301 6.64 -11.84 -6.52
C ASP A 301 6.12 -11.32 -5.17
N ILE A 302 4.89 -11.69 -4.84
CA ILE A 302 4.22 -11.36 -3.58
C ILE A 302 5.02 -11.90 -2.39
N SER A 303 5.53 -13.13 -2.46
CA SER A 303 6.26 -13.79 -1.37
C SER A 303 7.58 -13.07 -1.07
N ASP A 304 8.33 -12.70 -2.11
CA ASP A 304 9.54 -11.89 -1.96
C ASP A 304 9.26 -10.55 -1.28
N ASN A 305 8.17 -9.88 -1.67
CA ASN A 305 7.77 -8.60 -1.07
C ASN A 305 7.40 -8.76 0.41
N LEU A 306 6.72 -9.85 0.79
CA LEU A 306 6.37 -10.16 2.18
C LEU A 306 7.62 -10.53 3.00
N ARG A 307 8.55 -11.32 2.46
CA ARG A 307 9.84 -11.63 3.10
C ARG A 307 10.67 -10.36 3.33
N GLU A 308 10.67 -9.45 2.37
CA GLU A 308 11.37 -8.18 2.50
C GLU A 308 10.70 -7.27 3.54
N ALA A 309 9.36 -7.26 3.60
CA ALA A 309 8.62 -6.51 4.62
C ALA A 309 8.92 -7.00 6.04
N GLU A 310 9.15 -8.29 6.24
CA GLU A 310 9.46 -8.89 7.55
C GLU A 310 10.65 -8.21 8.23
N LYS A 311 11.69 -7.83 7.47
CA LYS A 311 12.89 -7.15 8.00
C LYS A 311 12.52 -5.90 8.81
N SER A 312 11.49 -5.20 8.35
CA SER A 312 10.91 -4.04 9.01
C SER A 312 10.00 -4.44 10.16
N LEU A 313 9.11 -5.39 9.91
CA LEU A 313 8.01 -5.75 10.79
C LEU A 313 8.45 -6.55 12.02
N LYS A 314 9.58 -7.26 11.99
CA LYS A 314 10.10 -8.03 13.14
C LYS A 314 10.36 -7.20 14.41
N HIS A 315 10.54 -5.89 14.25
CA HIS A 315 10.74 -4.96 15.37
C HIS A 315 9.43 -4.32 15.86
N LEU A 316 8.34 -4.55 15.13
CA LEU A 316 7.01 -4.03 15.40
C LEU A 316 6.08 -5.11 15.94
N LEU A 317 6.15 -6.32 15.36
CA LEU A 317 5.29 -7.44 15.72
C LEU A 317 5.77 -8.11 17.01
N GLU A 318 4.82 -8.48 17.86
CA GLU A 318 5.07 -9.37 19.00
C GLU A 318 5.49 -10.76 18.51
N PRO A 319 6.23 -11.55 19.31
CA PRO A 319 6.74 -12.87 18.90
C PRO A 319 5.67 -13.81 18.34
N ASP A 320 4.50 -13.85 18.97
CA ASP A 320 3.39 -14.71 18.53
C ASP A 320 2.83 -14.27 17.17
N ASN A 321 2.70 -12.95 16.95
CA ASN A 321 2.26 -12.38 15.67
C ASN A 321 3.31 -12.57 14.57
N LEU A 322 4.59 -12.51 14.91
CA LEU A 322 5.68 -12.79 13.97
C LEU A 322 5.71 -14.27 13.58
N HIS A 323 5.50 -15.18 14.53
CA HIS A 323 5.34 -16.60 14.22
C HIS A 323 4.13 -16.85 13.32
N LYS A 324 3.00 -16.20 13.62
CA LYS A 324 1.80 -16.30 12.79
C LYS A 324 2.00 -15.75 11.38
N TYR A 325 2.75 -14.66 11.26
CA TYR A 325 3.14 -14.07 9.98
C TYR A 325 3.90 -15.09 9.11
N TRP A 326 4.91 -15.76 9.67
CA TRP A 326 5.66 -16.80 8.98
C TRP A 326 4.78 -18.00 8.58
N GLU A 327 3.90 -18.45 9.47
CA GLU A 327 2.98 -19.57 9.18
C GLU A 327 2.06 -19.24 8.00
N LEU A 328 1.48 -18.04 7.96
CA LEU A 328 0.59 -17.61 6.89
C LEU A 328 1.34 -17.43 5.56
N MET A 329 2.57 -16.90 5.61
CA MET A 329 3.42 -16.82 4.42
C MET A 329 3.79 -18.20 3.87
N ALA A 330 4.23 -19.13 4.72
CA ALA A 330 4.58 -20.48 4.30
C ALA A 330 3.39 -21.18 3.63
N ARG A 331 2.19 -21.06 4.21
CA ARG A 331 0.96 -21.61 3.61
C ARG A 331 0.64 -21.01 2.24
N PHE A 332 0.92 -19.72 2.04
CA PHE A 332 0.73 -19.06 0.74
C PHE A 332 1.80 -19.52 -0.27
N GLU A 333 3.06 -19.62 0.15
CA GLU A 333 4.17 -20.09 -0.68
C GLU A 333 3.95 -21.54 -1.13
N GLU A 334 3.65 -22.46 -0.20
CA GLU A 334 3.40 -23.87 -0.49
C GLU A 334 2.30 -24.07 -1.54
N ARG A 335 1.21 -23.28 -1.46
CA ARG A 335 0.14 -23.35 -2.45
C ARG A 335 0.61 -22.90 -3.83
N ASN A 336 1.44 -21.87 -3.92
CA ASN A 336 1.90 -21.30 -5.19
C ASN A 336 3.13 -22.01 -5.79
N GLU A 337 3.93 -22.72 -4.99
CA GLU A 337 5.01 -23.58 -5.50
C GLU A 337 4.45 -24.85 -6.16
N SER A 338 3.35 -25.41 -5.64
CA SER A 338 2.73 -26.62 -6.18
C SER A 338 2.17 -26.52 -7.62
N ASP A 339 2.10 -25.31 -8.19
CA ASP A 339 1.66 -25.06 -9.56
C ASP A 339 2.78 -24.92 -10.59
N ASN A 340 4.02 -24.67 -10.14
CA ASN A 340 5.19 -24.53 -11.02
C ASN A 340 5.94 -25.87 -11.23
N SER A 341 5.39 -26.96 -10.69
CA SER A 341 5.88 -28.34 -10.81
C SER A 341 4.84 -29.19 -11.50
#